data_AF-X0TLN2-F1
#
_entry.id   AF-X0TLN2-F1
#
_cell.length_a   1.000
_cell.length_b   1.000
_cell.length_c   1.000
_cell.angle_alpha   90.00
_cell.angle_beta   90.00
_cell.angle_gamma   90.00
#
_symmetry.space_group_name_H-M   'P 1'
#
loop_
_entity.id
_entity.type
_entity.pdbx_description
1 polymer ?
#
loop_
_entity_poly.entity_id
_entity_poly.type
_entity_poly.pdbx_seq_one_letter_code
_entity_poly.pdbx_strand_id
1 'polypeptide(L)'
;MSNKSGQGFDDLRRVIQKAAAGLPQMGEPWPKNWLKAKDKIDSLKEHHIGRKAYTQICQEKGVDDKAVWTLASWLHDLGAILYFHEDKGLEDMVILQPEWITKAISKVLEDEHTRDSKDGVLGHKSLPEIWKEYDKNLHPAFLRLMEKFDLSYRIHGEDSSVVAGLLPYEPPRSDWPEVSELPQSESWLTMNFDMNFVPAGIMTW
;
A
#
# COMPACT_ATOMS: atom_id res chain seq x y z
N MET A 1 26.05 -9.45 -14.77
CA MET A 1 24.98 -10.11 -15.56
C MET A 1 24.77 -9.31 -16.83
N SER A 2 24.60 -9.96 -17.99
CA SER A 2 24.34 -9.28 -19.27
C SER A 2 23.02 -9.78 -19.86
N ASN A 3 22.03 -8.89 -19.96
CA ASN A 3 20.73 -9.20 -20.57
C ASN A 3 20.86 -9.59 -22.05
N LYS A 4 21.88 -9.05 -22.74
CA LYS A 4 22.09 -9.26 -24.18
C LYS A 4 22.78 -10.59 -24.51
N SER A 5 23.59 -11.14 -23.60
CA SER A 5 24.36 -12.37 -23.84
C SER A 5 23.93 -13.57 -22.98
N GLY A 6 22.92 -13.42 -22.13
CA GLY A 6 22.42 -14.47 -21.22
C GLY A 6 23.41 -14.86 -20.11
N GLN A 7 24.55 -14.19 -20.03
CA GLN A 7 25.64 -14.55 -19.14
C GLN A 7 25.32 -14.17 -17.68
N GLY A 8 25.40 -15.16 -16.79
CA GLY A 8 25.06 -15.04 -15.36
C GLY A 8 23.61 -15.35 -15.01
N PHE A 9 22.76 -15.76 -15.97
CA PHE A 9 21.36 -16.10 -15.71
C PHE A 9 21.23 -17.43 -14.94
N ASP A 10 22.05 -18.43 -15.26
CA ASP A 10 22.05 -19.71 -14.56
C ASP A 10 22.51 -19.58 -13.11
N ASP A 11 23.51 -18.74 -12.85
CA ASP A 11 23.97 -18.45 -11.50
C ASP A 11 22.91 -17.66 -10.72
N LEU A 12 22.26 -16.66 -11.33
CA LEU A 12 21.14 -15.95 -10.72
C LEU A 12 20.00 -16.92 -10.38
N ARG A 13 19.59 -17.78 -11.33
CA ARG A 13 18.55 -18.78 -11.12
C ARG A 13 18.90 -19.71 -9.96
N ARG A 14 20.15 -20.17 -9.88
CA ARG A 14 20.63 -21.02 -8.77
C ARG A 14 20.55 -20.30 -7.43
N VAL A 15 20.94 -19.02 -7.37
CA VAL A 15 20.86 -18.20 -6.15
C VAL A 15 19.40 -17.98 -5.74
N ILE A 16 18.50 -17.65 -6.68
CA ILE A 16 17.06 -17.51 -6.42
C ILE A 16 16.49 -18.82 -5.89
N GLN A 17 16.79 -19.96 -6.52
CA GLN A 17 16.32 -21.27 -6.06
C GLN A 17 16.79 -21.59 -4.64
N LYS A 18 18.06 -21.32 -4.34
CA LYS A 18 18.64 -21.53 -3.01
C LYS A 18 17.99 -20.63 -1.95
N ALA A 19 17.78 -19.34 -2.28
CA ALA A 19 17.14 -18.39 -1.38
C ALA A 19 15.67 -18.76 -1.15
N ALA A 20 14.93 -19.06 -2.22
CA ALA A 20 13.53 -19.48 -2.15
C ALA A 20 13.39 -20.74 -1.29
N ALA A 21 14.20 -21.78 -1.52
CA ALA A 21 14.17 -23.02 -0.72
C ALA A 21 14.49 -22.82 0.77
N GLY A 22 15.13 -21.71 1.15
CA GLY A 22 15.42 -21.35 2.53
C GLY A 22 14.34 -20.50 3.22
N LEU A 23 13.26 -20.13 2.52
CA LEU A 23 12.18 -19.36 3.13
C LEU A 23 11.44 -20.19 4.20
N PRO A 24 11.04 -19.59 5.34
CA PRO A 24 10.43 -20.33 6.45
C PRO A 24 9.19 -21.15 6.06
N GLN A 25 8.42 -20.67 5.09
CA GLN A 25 7.15 -21.25 4.64
C GLN A 25 7.34 -22.35 3.57
N MET A 26 8.56 -22.53 3.04
CA MET A 26 8.79 -23.53 1.99
C MET A 26 8.75 -24.95 2.54
N GLY A 27 7.90 -25.77 1.93
CA GLY A 27 7.69 -27.17 2.31
C GLY A 27 6.52 -27.39 3.28
N GLU A 28 5.83 -26.33 3.70
CA GLU A 28 4.61 -26.48 4.50
C GLU A 28 3.49 -27.13 3.66
N PRO A 29 2.85 -28.19 4.17
CA PRO A 29 1.80 -28.89 3.44
C PRO A 29 0.54 -28.05 3.38
N TRP A 30 0.14 -27.66 2.16
CA TRP A 30 -1.12 -26.95 1.96
C TRP A 30 -2.31 -27.91 1.80
N PRO A 31 -3.40 -27.69 2.55
CA PRO A 31 -4.62 -28.45 2.34
C PRO A 31 -5.14 -28.32 0.89
N LYS A 32 -5.54 -29.43 0.27
CA LYS A 32 -5.99 -29.43 -1.14
C LYS A 32 -7.23 -28.55 -1.38
N ASN A 33 -8.10 -28.43 -0.39
CA ASN A 33 -9.27 -27.54 -0.41
C ASN A 33 -8.85 -26.05 -0.45
N TRP A 34 -7.76 -25.68 0.22
CA TRP A 34 -7.24 -24.30 0.17
C TRP A 34 -6.73 -23.94 -1.21
N LEU A 35 -6.00 -24.87 -1.86
CA LEU A 35 -5.56 -24.67 -3.24
C LEU A 35 -6.76 -24.52 -4.20
N LYS A 36 -7.79 -25.37 -4.06
CA LYS A 36 -9.03 -25.24 -4.86
C LYS A 36 -9.77 -23.92 -4.63
N ALA A 37 -9.77 -23.42 -3.39
CA ALA A 37 -10.36 -22.12 -3.07
C ALA A 37 -9.57 -20.99 -3.71
N LYS A 38 -8.23 -21.02 -3.59
CA LYS A 38 -7.33 -20.09 -4.26
C LYS A 38 -7.54 -20.09 -5.78
N ASP A 39 -7.49 -21.25 -6.43
CA ASP A 39 -7.68 -21.36 -7.88
C ASP A 39 -9.02 -20.77 -8.33
N LYS A 40 -10.08 -20.95 -7.51
CA LYS A 40 -11.38 -20.34 -7.78
C LYS A 40 -11.33 -18.82 -7.63
N ILE A 41 -10.67 -18.30 -6.60
CA ILE A 41 -10.47 -16.86 -6.38
C ILE A 41 -9.68 -16.24 -7.54
N ASP A 42 -8.58 -16.86 -7.96
CA ASP A 42 -7.73 -16.39 -9.06
C ASP A 42 -8.48 -16.40 -10.42
N SER A 43 -9.50 -17.24 -10.56
CA SER A 43 -10.34 -17.29 -11.77
C SER A 43 -11.41 -16.20 -11.85
N LEU A 44 -11.63 -15.44 -10.76
CA LEU A 44 -12.61 -14.35 -10.73
C LEU A 44 -12.12 -13.17 -11.55
N LYS A 45 -13.06 -12.49 -12.21
CA LYS A 45 -12.75 -11.29 -13.02
C LYS A 45 -12.90 -10.01 -12.20
N GLU A 46 -13.61 -10.10 -11.09
CA GLU A 46 -13.87 -9.04 -10.15
C GLU A 46 -12.57 -8.61 -9.46
N HIS A 47 -12.38 -7.30 -9.31
CA HIS A 47 -11.21 -6.76 -8.62
C HIS A 47 -11.26 -6.96 -7.10
N HIS A 48 -12.46 -7.05 -6.55
CA HIS A 48 -12.72 -7.24 -5.13
C HIS A 48 -14.04 -7.97 -4.93
N ILE A 49 -14.20 -8.59 -3.76
CA ILE A 49 -15.45 -9.19 -3.30
C ILE A 49 -15.66 -8.88 -1.82
N GLY A 50 -16.92 -8.97 -1.36
CA GLY A 50 -17.23 -8.86 0.06
C GLY A 50 -16.85 -10.10 0.85
N ARG A 51 -16.71 -9.98 2.19
CA ARG A 51 -16.38 -11.12 3.06
C ARG A 51 -17.33 -12.29 2.93
N LYS A 52 -18.63 -12.02 2.78
CA LYS A 52 -19.66 -13.06 2.65
C LYS A 52 -19.42 -13.91 1.40
N ALA A 53 -19.15 -13.26 0.27
CA ALA A 53 -18.85 -13.95 -1.00
C ALA A 53 -17.54 -14.75 -0.88
N TYR A 54 -16.49 -14.17 -0.28
CA TYR A 54 -15.23 -14.87 -0.04
C TYR A 54 -15.43 -16.13 0.83
N THR A 55 -16.18 -15.98 1.94
CA THR A 55 -16.50 -17.07 2.86
C THR A 55 -17.26 -18.19 2.15
N GLN A 56 -18.28 -17.83 1.36
CA GLN A 56 -19.06 -18.79 0.59
C GLN A 56 -18.18 -19.56 -0.40
N ILE A 57 -17.30 -18.88 -1.15
CA ILE A 57 -16.37 -19.54 -2.08
C ILE A 57 -15.48 -20.55 -1.35
N CYS A 58 -14.95 -20.18 -0.19
CA CYS A 58 -14.11 -21.06 0.62
C CYS A 58 -14.89 -22.29 1.11
N GLN A 59 -16.09 -22.08 1.66
CA GLN A 59 -16.97 -23.16 2.14
C GLN A 59 -17.37 -24.12 1.01
N GLU A 60 -17.69 -23.60 -0.18
CA GLU A 60 -18.01 -24.41 -1.37
C GLU A 60 -16.84 -25.31 -1.82
N LYS A 61 -15.60 -24.93 -1.49
CA LYS A 61 -14.40 -25.76 -1.74
C LYS A 61 -14.02 -26.65 -0.55
N GLY A 62 -14.82 -26.64 0.50
CA GLY A 62 -14.66 -27.46 1.70
C GLY A 62 -13.60 -26.91 2.65
N VAL A 63 -13.37 -25.60 2.66
CA VAL A 63 -12.56 -24.94 3.69
C VAL A 63 -13.44 -24.73 4.93
N ASP A 64 -12.97 -25.20 6.09
CA ASP A 64 -13.69 -25.04 7.36
C ASP A 64 -13.82 -23.56 7.75
N ASP A 65 -14.93 -23.19 8.39
CA ASP A 65 -15.22 -21.81 8.81
C ASP A 65 -14.10 -21.16 9.64
N LYS A 66 -13.45 -21.95 10.50
CA LYS A 66 -12.33 -21.50 11.33
C LYS A 66 -11.07 -21.22 10.51
N ALA A 67 -10.93 -21.84 9.35
CA ALA A 67 -9.77 -21.76 8.46
C ALA A 67 -9.92 -20.70 7.36
N VAL A 68 -11.14 -20.23 7.05
CA VAL A 68 -11.40 -19.23 5.99
C VAL A 68 -10.52 -18.00 6.13
N TRP A 69 -10.46 -17.41 7.32
CA TRP A 69 -9.68 -16.19 7.54
C TRP A 69 -8.19 -16.46 7.70
N THR A 70 -7.80 -17.66 8.12
CA THR A 70 -6.38 -18.08 8.08
C THR A 70 -5.88 -18.15 6.64
N LEU A 71 -6.69 -18.71 5.74
CA LEU A 71 -6.38 -18.72 4.31
C LEU A 71 -6.30 -17.29 3.75
N ALA A 72 -7.22 -16.39 4.14
CA ALA A 72 -7.18 -15.00 3.70
C ALA A 72 -5.89 -14.29 4.14
N SER A 73 -5.47 -14.45 5.40
CA SER A 73 -4.20 -13.89 5.90
C SER A 73 -3.01 -14.46 5.16
N TRP A 74 -2.97 -15.77 4.90
CA TRP A 74 -1.87 -16.36 4.13
C TRP A 74 -1.82 -15.86 2.69
N LEU A 75 -2.97 -15.75 2.02
CA LEU A 75 -3.04 -15.19 0.67
C LEU A 75 -2.65 -13.71 0.65
N HIS A 76 -2.93 -12.98 1.74
CA HIS A 76 -2.49 -11.60 1.92
C HIS A 76 -0.97 -11.50 2.03
N ASP A 77 -0.35 -12.33 2.88
CA ASP A 77 1.10 -12.35 3.07
C ASP A 77 1.85 -12.77 1.79
N LEU A 78 1.23 -13.65 0.99
CA LEU A 78 1.73 -14.03 -0.34
C LEU A 78 1.54 -12.95 -1.41
N GLY A 79 0.82 -11.88 -1.10
CA GLY A 79 0.45 -10.83 -2.06
C GLY A 79 -0.53 -11.29 -3.14
N ALA A 80 -1.20 -12.43 -2.97
CA ALA A 80 -2.20 -12.92 -3.90
C ALA A 80 -3.51 -12.14 -3.80
N ILE A 81 -3.86 -11.71 -2.58
CA ILE A 81 -5.00 -10.81 -2.30
C ILE A 81 -4.56 -9.70 -1.35
N LEU A 82 -5.39 -8.68 -1.15
CA LEU A 82 -5.27 -7.77 0.00
C LEU A 82 -6.51 -7.88 0.87
N TYR A 83 -6.30 -8.05 2.18
CA TYR A 83 -7.38 -8.13 3.16
C TYR A 83 -6.97 -7.47 4.48
N PHE A 84 -7.69 -6.42 4.85
CA PHE A 84 -7.36 -5.59 6.02
C PHE A 84 -8.51 -5.61 7.04
N HIS A 85 -8.65 -6.75 7.74
CA HIS A 85 -9.79 -6.98 8.64
C HIS A 85 -9.83 -6.08 9.88
N GLU A 86 -8.69 -5.49 10.27
CA GLU A 86 -8.58 -4.62 11.44
C GLU A 86 -8.84 -3.14 11.09
N ASP A 87 -8.85 -2.80 9.81
CA ASP A 87 -9.02 -1.44 9.34
C ASP A 87 -10.48 -1.10 9.09
N LYS A 88 -11.00 -0.17 9.88
CA LYS A 88 -12.32 0.41 9.66
C LYS A 88 -12.39 1.04 8.26
N GLY A 89 -13.45 0.72 7.52
CA GLY A 89 -13.66 1.06 6.12
C GLY A 89 -13.13 0.04 5.12
N LEU A 90 -12.32 -0.94 5.55
CA LEU A 90 -11.74 -1.98 4.68
C LEU A 90 -12.09 -3.40 5.13
N GLU A 91 -12.68 -3.54 6.33
CA GLU A 91 -12.85 -4.82 7.00
C GLU A 91 -13.73 -5.80 6.21
N ASP A 92 -14.65 -5.30 5.40
CA ASP A 92 -15.58 -6.10 4.57
C ASP A 92 -15.07 -6.38 3.15
N MET A 93 -13.94 -5.80 2.76
CA MET A 93 -13.45 -5.84 1.38
C MET A 93 -12.27 -6.80 1.24
N VAL A 94 -12.41 -7.80 0.38
CA VAL A 94 -11.32 -8.67 -0.03
C VAL A 94 -10.92 -8.30 -1.45
N ILE A 95 -9.74 -7.70 -1.61
CA ILE A 95 -9.21 -7.25 -2.90
C ILE A 95 -8.49 -8.43 -3.55
N LEU A 96 -9.00 -8.88 -4.69
CA LEU A 96 -8.49 -10.05 -5.40
C LEU A 96 -7.35 -9.70 -6.36
N GLN A 97 -7.27 -8.44 -6.79
CA GLN A 97 -6.29 -7.97 -7.75
C GLN A 97 -5.55 -6.76 -7.18
N PRO A 98 -4.42 -6.96 -6.46
CA PRO A 98 -3.66 -5.86 -5.85
C PRO A 98 -3.25 -4.77 -6.86
N GLU A 99 -2.94 -5.15 -8.10
CA GLU A 99 -2.60 -4.20 -9.18
C GLU A 99 -3.70 -3.16 -9.46
N TRP A 100 -4.97 -3.52 -9.23
CA TRP A 100 -6.09 -2.60 -9.41
C TRP A 100 -6.05 -1.44 -8.40
N ILE A 101 -5.61 -1.71 -7.17
CA ILE A 101 -5.38 -0.67 -6.16
C ILE A 101 -4.21 0.22 -6.56
N THR A 102 -3.12 -0.39 -7.03
CA THR A 102 -1.96 0.38 -7.52
C THR A 102 -2.38 1.36 -8.61
N LYS A 103 -3.21 0.93 -9.56
CA LYS A 103 -3.73 1.82 -10.62
C LYS A 103 -4.58 2.96 -10.05
N ALA A 104 -5.47 2.68 -9.10
CA ALA A 104 -6.29 3.71 -8.45
C ALA A 104 -5.42 4.76 -7.72
N ILE A 105 -4.37 4.31 -7.03
CA ILE A 105 -3.40 5.19 -6.34
C ILE A 105 -2.61 6.02 -7.36
N SER A 106 -2.12 5.40 -8.45
CA SER A 106 -1.39 6.11 -9.51
C SER A 106 -2.19 7.26 -10.09
N LYS A 107 -3.53 7.14 -10.22
CA LYS A 107 -4.39 8.24 -10.69
C LYS A 107 -4.30 9.48 -9.81
N VAL A 108 -4.17 9.32 -8.49
CA VAL A 108 -4.00 10.44 -7.56
C VAL A 108 -2.62 11.06 -7.71
N LEU A 109 -1.58 10.23 -7.87
CA LEU A 109 -0.21 10.71 -8.05
C LEU A 109 0.01 11.43 -9.40
N GLU A 110 -0.79 11.09 -10.40
CA GLU A 110 -0.79 11.67 -11.75
C GLU A 110 -1.74 12.88 -11.89
N ASP A 111 -2.56 13.17 -10.89
CA ASP A 111 -3.53 14.28 -10.94
C ASP A 111 -2.81 15.63 -10.97
N GLU A 112 -2.91 16.33 -12.11
CA GLU A 112 -2.26 17.63 -12.31
C GLU A 112 -2.67 18.66 -11.26
N HIS A 113 -3.94 18.68 -10.84
CA HIS A 113 -4.40 19.65 -9.85
C HIS A 113 -3.73 19.44 -8.49
N THR A 114 -3.62 18.20 -8.05
CA THR A 114 -2.93 17.83 -6.81
C THR A 114 -1.43 18.10 -6.91
N ARG A 115 -0.82 17.83 -8.07
CA ARG A 115 0.62 18.09 -8.32
C ARG A 115 0.97 19.57 -8.40
N ASP A 116 0.09 20.38 -8.98
CA ASP A 116 0.28 21.82 -9.17
C ASP A 116 -0.13 22.62 -7.93
N SER A 117 -0.92 22.01 -7.04
CA SER A 117 -1.05 22.50 -5.66
C SER A 117 0.34 22.42 -5.05
N LYS A 118 0.97 23.57 -4.81
CA LYS A 118 2.38 23.67 -4.38
C LYS A 118 2.71 22.93 -3.07
N ASP A 119 1.67 22.42 -2.40
CA ASP A 119 1.72 21.79 -1.08
C ASP A 119 1.32 20.30 -1.13
N GLY A 120 1.12 19.70 -2.32
CA GLY A 120 0.75 18.29 -2.46
C GLY A 120 -0.61 17.93 -1.82
N VAL A 121 -1.55 18.89 -1.80
CA VAL A 121 -2.84 18.76 -1.11
C VAL A 121 -3.89 18.19 -2.07
N LEU A 122 -4.36 17.00 -1.75
CA LEU A 122 -5.49 16.33 -2.41
C LEU A 122 -6.80 16.77 -1.75
N GLY A 123 -7.56 17.63 -2.42
CA GLY A 123 -8.92 17.96 -2.01
C GLY A 123 -9.88 16.80 -2.28
N HIS A 124 -10.61 16.31 -1.27
CA HIS A 124 -11.49 15.14 -1.45
C HIS A 124 -12.62 15.38 -2.46
N LYS A 125 -12.95 16.65 -2.74
CA LYS A 125 -13.92 17.05 -3.75
C LYS A 125 -13.49 16.71 -5.19
N SER A 126 -12.20 16.52 -5.47
CA SER A 126 -11.71 16.13 -6.80
C SER A 126 -11.70 14.61 -7.02
N LEU A 127 -11.80 13.81 -5.96
CA LEU A 127 -11.79 12.33 -6.04
C LEU A 127 -12.83 11.75 -7.01
N PRO A 128 -14.07 12.28 -7.10
CA PRO A 128 -15.03 11.79 -8.08
C PRO A 128 -14.58 11.94 -9.53
N GLU A 129 -13.75 12.94 -9.84
CA GLU A 129 -13.17 13.14 -11.17
C GLU A 129 -11.93 12.27 -11.38
N ILE A 130 -11.01 12.23 -10.40
CA ILE A 130 -9.79 11.41 -10.43
C ILE A 130 -10.15 9.93 -10.61
N TRP A 131 -11.15 9.46 -9.86
CA TRP A 131 -11.62 8.07 -9.87
C TRP A 131 -12.96 7.89 -10.59
N LYS A 132 -13.22 8.68 -11.64
CA LYS A 132 -14.48 8.60 -12.42
C LYS A 132 -14.77 7.24 -13.04
N GLU A 133 -13.73 6.44 -13.27
CA GLU A 133 -13.85 5.07 -13.81
C GLU A 133 -14.18 4.02 -12.74
N TYR A 134 -14.18 4.40 -11.45
CA TYR A 134 -14.48 3.54 -10.32
C TYR A 134 -15.83 3.91 -9.70
N ASP A 135 -16.51 2.93 -9.10
CA ASP A 135 -17.71 3.18 -8.31
C ASP A 135 -17.37 4.15 -7.14
N LYS A 136 -18.20 5.18 -6.97
CA LYS A 136 -18.08 6.17 -5.88
C LYS A 136 -18.08 5.53 -4.50
N ASN A 137 -18.75 4.39 -4.33
CA ASN A 137 -18.76 3.66 -3.07
C ASN A 137 -17.37 3.12 -2.67
N LEU A 138 -16.43 3.04 -3.62
CA LEU A 138 -15.06 2.55 -3.39
C LEU A 138 -14.08 3.66 -3.05
N HIS A 139 -14.42 4.92 -3.33
CA HIS A 139 -13.51 6.06 -3.11
C HIS A 139 -13.06 6.18 -1.64
N PRO A 140 -13.93 5.99 -0.64
CA PRO A 140 -13.49 5.96 0.76
C PRO A 140 -12.49 4.84 1.06
N ALA A 141 -12.66 3.66 0.43
CA ALA A 141 -11.75 2.54 0.62
C ALA A 141 -10.37 2.83 0.00
N PHE A 142 -10.31 3.46 -1.18
CA PHE A 142 -9.04 3.85 -1.79
C PHE A 142 -8.29 4.90 -0.95
N LEU A 143 -8.99 5.92 -0.45
CA LEU A 143 -8.40 6.86 0.50
C LEU A 143 -7.85 6.15 1.73
N ARG A 144 -8.63 5.22 2.30
CA ARG A 144 -8.21 4.48 3.49
C ARG A 144 -6.98 3.60 3.21
N LEU A 145 -6.87 3.03 2.02
CA LEU A 145 -5.69 2.28 1.58
C LEU A 145 -4.47 3.21 1.43
N MET A 146 -4.64 4.39 0.85
CA MET A 146 -3.55 5.38 0.76
C MET A 146 -3.06 5.83 2.14
N GLU A 147 -3.97 6.05 3.09
CA GLU A 147 -3.63 6.30 4.51
C GLU A 147 -2.90 5.10 5.12
N LYS A 148 -3.37 3.87 4.89
CA LYS A 148 -2.77 2.65 5.44
C LYS A 148 -1.35 2.39 4.92
N PHE A 149 -1.08 2.75 3.68
CA PHE A 149 0.25 2.61 3.06
C PHE A 149 1.14 3.85 3.25
N ASP A 150 0.77 4.77 4.16
CA ASP A 150 1.52 5.99 4.48
C ASP A 150 1.77 6.91 3.27
N LEU A 151 0.91 6.82 2.25
CA LEU A 151 0.99 7.61 1.02
C LEU A 151 0.28 8.96 1.17
N SER A 152 -0.75 9.01 2.02
CA SER A 152 -1.52 10.22 2.26
C SER A 152 -1.91 10.38 3.72
N TYR A 153 -1.96 11.62 4.19
CA TYR A 153 -2.30 11.98 5.56
C TYR A 153 -3.47 12.96 5.56
N ARG A 154 -4.53 12.65 6.32
CA ARG A 154 -5.70 13.53 6.39
C ARG A 154 -5.38 14.81 7.15
N ILE A 155 -5.79 15.95 6.60
CA ILE A 155 -5.65 17.24 7.28
C ILE A 155 -6.79 17.36 8.29
N HIS A 156 -6.45 17.64 9.55
CA HIS A 156 -7.44 17.73 10.63
C HIS A 156 -8.39 18.91 10.39
N GLY A 157 -9.70 18.63 10.39
CA GLY A 157 -10.75 19.64 10.24
C GLY A 157 -11.08 19.99 8.78
N GLU A 158 -10.46 19.32 7.82
CA GLU A 158 -10.66 19.57 6.39
C GLU A 158 -11.04 18.29 5.63
N ASP A 159 -11.77 18.45 4.53
CA ASP A 159 -12.03 17.40 3.53
C ASP A 159 -10.86 17.33 2.52
N SER A 160 -9.65 17.15 3.04
CA SER A 160 -8.41 17.17 2.28
C SER A 160 -7.37 16.23 2.89
N SER A 161 -6.38 15.84 2.09
CA SER A 161 -5.25 15.05 2.56
C SER A 161 -3.96 15.48 1.87
N VAL A 162 -2.85 15.45 2.60
CA VAL A 162 -1.52 15.67 2.02
C VAL A 162 -1.03 14.36 1.43
N VAL A 163 -0.55 14.39 0.19
CA VAL A 163 0.07 13.24 -0.47
C VAL A 163 1.58 13.39 -0.35
N ALA A 164 2.21 12.57 0.49
CA ALA A 164 3.61 12.75 0.87
C ALA A 164 4.56 12.71 -0.33
N GLY A 165 4.29 11.85 -1.31
CA GLY A 165 5.09 11.73 -2.54
C GLY A 165 4.97 12.91 -3.51
N LEU A 166 4.05 13.85 -3.27
CA LEU A 166 3.84 15.04 -4.09
C LEU A 166 4.29 16.34 -3.41
N LEU A 167 4.85 16.26 -2.20
CA LEU A 167 5.40 17.42 -1.52
C LEU A 167 6.62 17.98 -2.27
N PRO A 168 6.82 19.31 -2.24
CA PRO A 168 8.01 19.91 -2.81
C PRO A 168 9.27 19.39 -2.11
N TYR A 169 10.34 19.23 -2.87
CA TYR A 169 11.65 18.87 -2.33
C TYR A 169 12.24 20.01 -1.49
N GLU A 170 11.97 21.25 -1.88
CA GLU A 170 12.43 22.43 -1.14
C GLU A 170 11.67 22.55 0.18
N PRO A 171 12.37 22.83 1.30
CA PRO A 171 11.70 23.10 2.56
C PRO A 171 10.74 24.27 2.42
N PRO A 172 9.60 24.24 3.14
CA PRO A 172 8.78 25.43 3.30
C PRO A 172 9.66 26.51 3.92
N ARG A 173 9.31 27.76 3.60
CA ARG A 173 9.99 28.90 4.22
C ARG A 173 9.85 28.78 5.74
N SER A 174 10.97 28.64 6.43
CA SER A 174 10.98 28.59 7.88
C SER A 174 10.73 30.00 8.42
N ASP A 175 9.67 30.14 9.21
CA ASP A 175 9.43 31.33 10.04
C ASP A 175 10.16 31.23 11.39
N TRP A 176 10.91 30.15 11.62
CA TRP A 176 11.71 30.00 12.83
C TRP A 176 12.93 30.93 12.75
N PRO A 177 13.20 31.70 13.82
CA PRO A 177 14.38 32.54 13.89
C PRO A 177 15.64 31.67 13.83
N GLU A 178 16.70 32.18 13.20
CA GLU A 178 17.98 31.49 13.29
C GLU A 178 18.41 31.42 14.75
N VAL A 179 19.07 30.33 15.12
CA VAL A 179 19.63 30.15 16.47
C VAL A 179 20.51 31.34 16.88
N SER A 180 21.17 31.97 15.92
CA SER A 180 22.01 33.17 16.08
C SER A 180 21.23 34.42 16.48
N GLU A 181 19.92 34.47 16.22
CA GLU A 181 19.01 35.60 16.45
C GLU A 181 18.21 35.46 17.75
N LEU A 182 18.28 34.31 18.42
CA LEU A 182 17.54 34.05 19.65
C LEU A 182 18.19 34.78 20.87
N PRO A 183 17.38 35.25 21.83
CA PRO A 183 17.90 35.86 23.06
C PRO A 183 18.75 34.88 23.87
N GLN A 184 19.83 35.34 24.50
CA GLN A 184 20.70 34.50 25.37
C GLN A 184 19.98 33.85 26.55
N SER A 185 18.76 34.29 26.88
CA SER A 185 17.91 33.71 27.92
C SER A 185 17.13 32.47 27.48
N GLU A 186 17.11 32.17 26.18
CA GLU A 186 16.41 31.00 25.64
C GLU A 186 17.37 29.83 25.39
N SER A 187 16.89 28.61 25.64
CA SER A 187 17.63 27.37 25.37
C SER A 187 16.98 26.67 24.18
N TRP A 188 17.79 26.24 23.23
CA TRP A 188 17.34 25.49 22.06
C TRP A 188 17.97 24.10 22.06
N LEU A 189 17.28 23.16 21.41
CA LEU A 189 17.73 21.79 21.25
C LEU A 189 17.66 21.44 19.76
N THR A 190 18.81 21.05 19.19
CA THR A 190 18.85 20.43 17.86
C THR A 190 19.09 18.94 18.01
N MET A 191 18.25 18.15 17.35
CA MET A 191 18.41 16.70 17.25
C MET A 191 18.78 16.35 15.81
N ASN A 192 19.99 15.84 15.63
CA ASN A 192 20.45 15.35 14.33
C ASN A 192 20.23 13.84 14.27
N PHE A 193 19.64 13.37 13.17
CA PHE A 193 19.40 11.95 12.93
C PHE A 193 20.32 11.46 11.80
N ASP A 194 21.41 10.79 12.15
CA ASP A 194 22.31 10.16 11.18
C ASP A 194 21.73 8.81 10.73
N MET A 195 21.26 8.76 9.49
CA MET A 195 20.69 7.55 8.91
C MET A 195 21.61 6.96 7.83
N ASN A 196 21.85 5.65 7.89
CA ASN A 196 22.62 4.91 6.87
C ASN A 196 21.87 4.79 5.52
N PHE A 197 20.58 5.13 5.52
CA PHE A 197 19.68 5.13 4.38
C PHE A 197 18.46 5.99 4.74
N VAL A 198 17.91 6.73 3.77
CA VAL A 198 16.69 7.52 3.94
C VAL A 198 15.52 6.78 3.27
N PRO A 199 14.52 6.27 4.03
CA PRO A 199 13.30 5.72 3.49
C PRO A 199 12.55 6.70 2.59
N ALA A 200 11.97 6.19 1.50
CA ALA A 200 11.00 6.95 0.72
C ALA A 200 9.83 7.35 1.64
N GLY A 201 9.51 8.65 1.69
CA GLY A 201 8.45 9.20 2.55
C GLY A 201 8.94 9.98 3.77
N ILE A 202 10.24 9.93 4.11
CA ILE A 202 10.82 10.87 5.08
C ILE A 202 11.26 12.14 4.34
N MET A 203 10.72 13.29 4.75
CA MET A 203 11.18 14.60 4.27
C MET A 203 12.56 14.88 4.87
N THR A 204 13.54 15.25 4.02
CA THR A 204 14.96 15.35 4.41
C THR A 204 15.42 16.78 4.74
N TRP A 205 14.48 17.66 5.09
CA TRP A 205 14.77 19.03 5.49
C TRP A 205 14.27 19.33 6.90
#